data_AF-A0A8U0IH35-F1
#
_entry.id   AF-A0A8U0IH35-F1
#
_cell.length_a   1.000
_cell.length_b   1.000
_cell.length_c   1.000
_cell.angle_alpha   90.00
_cell.angle_beta   90.00
_cell.angle_gamma   90.00
#
_symmetry.space_group_name_H-M   'P 1'
#
loop_
_entity.id
_entity.type
_entity.pdbx_description
1 polymer ?
#
loop_
_entity_poly.entity_id
_entity_poly.type
_entity_poly.pdbx_seq_one_letter_code
_entity_poly.pdbx_strand_id
1 'polypeptide(L)'
;MRRRPFLRLAGATTAAATSVGVLGASRSSDGSRNEQASGGDSARSPAGTRLAATDRALSVRRARTFDHVVRLNDLGDDPRGRITAFSALSEREREVVASAIEGTYRTRDPPEWLCEFASATPFVERAGTYYRLDDTLPTYRVTAEAVAERDVAGEVATYEAYERAVTREEYVASGLLRIARREGIELGYVWPTLREFFERYDAARYHGEVLDFAVEVDGAGPPAELSATEVGVETAVGGAVWNADAAPERTRKLVRRAGRARGAYGFDRAPAGLLDALRDHRYVALGGTFYASYVESDGPVPVSVSATVREGRLRLAVRNDGDREVRLASGPPRPFGVVRCRAAGDTGGDGHVLWTDAYAASDRVRTAGRDVTAANDVALLSTLAPGESLAERYAVPADLPAGEYVVEGSLGVERDGTAEGGTGPADGGTGPGEGGTEPAEGSTVQYRVTFAVE
;
A
#
# COMPACT_ATOMS: atom_id res chain seq x y z
N MET A 1 -38.91 -13.14 -9.07
CA MET A 1 -37.81 -14.13 -9.22
C MET A 1 -38.27 -15.35 -10.00
N ARG A 2 -37.75 -15.55 -11.22
CA ARG A 2 -38.01 -16.77 -12.01
C ARG A 2 -37.11 -17.90 -11.49
N ARG A 3 -37.70 -18.88 -10.79
CA ARG A 3 -37.05 -20.17 -10.55
C ARG A 3 -37.11 -20.96 -11.87
N ARG A 4 -36.01 -21.01 -12.62
CA ARG A 4 -35.90 -21.95 -13.74
C ARG A 4 -35.44 -23.30 -13.18
N PRO A 5 -36.15 -24.41 -13.42
CA PRO A 5 -35.63 -25.73 -13.10
C PRO A 5 -34.60 -26.11 -14.17
N PHE A 6 -33.33 -26.27 -13.79
CA PHE A 6 -32.36 -26.92 -14.67
C PHE A 6 -32.42 -28.43 -14.50
N LEU A 7 -32.44 -29.12 -15.64
CA LEU A 7 -32.25 -30.56 -15.77
C LEU A 7 -30.93 -30.96 -15.08
N ARG A 8 -31.03 -31.90 -14.14
CA ARG A 8 -29.87 -32.54 -13.51
C ARG A 8 -29.01 -33.21 -14.58
N LEU A 9 -27.83 -32.65 -14.85
CA LEU A 9 -26.71 -33.41 -15.40
C LEU A 9 -25.80 -33.77 -14.24
N ALA A 10 -25.83 -35.06 -13.88
CA ALA A 10 -24.96 -35.63 -12.87
C ALA A 10 -23.51 -35.61 -13.36
N GLY A 11 -22.66 -34.91 -12.61
CA GLY A 11 -21.21 -34.95 -12.72
C GLY A 11 -20.63 -34.57 -11.37
N ALA A 12 -20.32 -35.59 -10.56
CA ALA A 12 -19.68 -35.40 -9.27
C ALA A 12 -18.25 -34.90 -9.49
N THR A 13 -18.00 -33.64 -9.14
CA THR A 13 -16.65 -33.12 -8.88
C THR A 13 -16.74 -32.26 -7.63
N THR A 14 -16.22 -32.81 -6.53
CA THR A 14 -15.88 -32.09 -5.30
C THR A 14 -14.82 -31.04 -5.64
N ALA A 15 -15.23 -29.78 -5.75
CA ALA A 15 -14.34 -28.63 -5.79
C ALA A 15 -14.55 -27.84 -4.50
N ALA A 16 -13.50 -27.79 -3.67
CA ALA A 16 -13.42 -26.83 -2.58
C ALA A 16 -13.34 -25.42 -3.21
N ALA A 17 -14.47 -24.71 -3.22
CA ALA A 17 -14.52 -23.33 -3.65
C ALA A 17 -13.99 -22.46 -2.52
N THR A 18 -12.75 -22.00 -2.65
CA THR A 18 -12.24 -20.87 -1.87
C THR A 18 -12.99 -19.62 -2.31
N SER A 19 -13.76 -19.02 -1.42
CA SER A 19 -14.40 -17.71 -1.59
C SER A 19 -13.31 -16.64 -1.74
N VAL A 20 -12.99 -16.31 -2.99
CA VAL A 20 -12.10 -15.20 -3.35
C VAL A 20 -12.91 -13.90 -3.24
N GLY A 21 -13.06 -13.39 -2.02
CA GLY A 21 -13.41 -11.98 -1.83
C GLY A 21 -12.24 -11.15 -2.37
N VAL A 22 -12.43 -10.35 -3.41
CA VAL A 22 -11.40 -9.52 -4.06
C VAL A 22 -11.99 -8.16 -4.43
N LEU A 23 -11.18 -7.12 -4.17
CA LEU A 23 -11.32 -5.66 -4.40
C LEU A 23 -12.20 -4.93 -3.37
N GLY A 24 -11.73 -3.97 -2.58
CA GLY A 24 -10.63 -3.03 -2.78
C GLY A 24 -11.23 -1.62 -2.71
N ALA A 25 -11.43 -1.11 -1.49
CA ALA A 25 -12.03 0.20 -1.24
C ALA A 25 -11.07 1.31 -1.71
N SER A 26 -11.42 1.98 -2.81
CA SER A 26 -10.73 3.19 -3.26
C SER A 26 -11.43 4.40 -2.63
N ARG A 27 -10.76 5.05 -1.68
CA ARG A 27 -11.20 6.33 -1.11
C ARG A 27 -10.99 7.43 -2.16
N SER A 28 -12.09 7.89 -2.77
CA SER A 28 -12.14 9.11 -3.55
C SER A 28 -12.17 10.33 -2.62
N SER A 29 -11.08 11.08 -2.56
CA SER A 29 -11.02 12.40 -1.94
C SER A 29 -11.46 13.48 -2.94
N ASP A 30 -12.74 13.83 -2.91
CA ASP A 30 -13.26 15.02 -3.57
C ASP A 30 -13.03 16.27 -2.71
N GLY A 31 -12.61 17.37 -3.35
CA GLY A 31 -12.56 18.67 -2.67
C GLY A 31 -11.68 19.77 -3.27
N SER A 32 -11.45 19.82 -4.58
CA SER A 32 -10.93 21.04 -5.22
C SER A 32 -12.03 22.10 -5.33
N ARG A 33 -11.91 23.19 -4.57
CA ARG A 33 -12.55 24.47 -4.92
C ARG A 33 -11.51 25.38 -5.57
N ASN A 34 -11.68 25.54 -6.88
CA ASN A 34 -11.05 26.56 -7.71
C ASN A 34 -11.75 27.90 -7.45
N GLU A 35 -11.03 28.91 -7.01
CA GLU A 35 -11.40 30.31 -7.23
C GLU A 35 -10.36 30.96 -8.14
N GLN A 36 -10.81 31.26 -9.36
CA GLN A 36 -10.15 32.13 -10.31
C GLN A 36 -10.12 33.56 -9.78
N ALA A 37 -8.94 34.17 -9.72
CA ALA A 37 -8.80 35.61 -9.82
C ALA A 37 -7.75 35.92 -10.89
N SER A 38 -8.26 36.40 -12.01
CA SER A 38 -7.49 36.97 -13.11
C SER A 38 -6.91 38.32 -12.66
N GLY A 39 -5.63 38.54 -12.90
CA GLY A 39 -4.95 39.79 -12.60
C GLY A 39 -3.56 39.77 -13.20
N GLY A 40 -3.48 40.09 -14.49
CA GLY A 40 -2.21 40.35 -15.13
C GLY A 40 -1.63 41.66 -14.60
N ASP A 41 -0.34 41.66 -14.25
CA ASP A 41 0.48 42.82 -14.52
C ASP A 41 1.95 42.44 -14.71
N SER A 42 2.52 42.99 -15.77
CA SER A 42 3.93 42.86 -16.12
C SER A 42 4.75 43.86 -15.32
N ALA A 43 5.64 43.41 -14.45
CA ALA A 43 6.69 44.30 -13.95
C ALA A 43 7.93 43.55 -13.44
N ARG A 44 9.01 43.71 -14.21
CA ARG A 44 10.42 43.90 -13.78
C ARG A 44 10.97 43.00 -12.67
N SER A 45 11.90 42.14 -13.08
CA SER A 45 12.99 41.64 -12.26
C SER A 45 13.65 42.76 -11.45
N PRO A 46 13.83 42.61 -10.12
CA PRO A 46 14.91 43.26 -9.42
C PRO A 46 16.13 42.33 -9.42
N ALA A 47 17.27 42.98 -9.66
CA ALA A 47 18.59 42.41 -9.63
C ALA A 47 18.89 41.70 -8.29
N GLY A 48 19.74 40.68 -8.37
CA GLY A 48 20.13 39.84 -7.26
C GLY A 48 20.71 40.61 -6.09
N THR A 49 19.96 40.63 -4.98
CA THR A 49 20.53 40.87 -3.66
C THR A 49 21.23 39.59 -3.22
N ARG A 50 22.55 39.52 -3.43
CA ARG A 50 23.44 38.63 -2.69
C ARG A 50 23.31 39.02 -1.21
N LEU A 51 22.38 38.39 -0.49
CA LEU A 51 22.41 38.39 0.96
C LEU A 51 23.74 37.78 1.37
N ALA A 52 24.55 38.57 2.08
CA ALA A 52 25.74 38.08 2.74
C ALA A 52 25.34 36.90 3.61
N ALA A 53 25.74 35.70 3.21
CA ALA A 53 25.67 34.55 4.09
C ALA A 53 26.52 34.92 5.31
N THR A 54 25.88 35.09 6.46
CA THR A 54 26.56 34.90 7.73
C THR A 54 27.17 33.51 7.64
N ASP A 55 28.51 33.46 7.58
CA ASP A 55 29.29 32.26 7.31
C ASP A 55 29.21 31.35 8.56
N ARG A 56 28.05 30.71 8.74
CA ARG A 56 27.83 29.74 9.81
C ARG A 56 28.73 28.54 9.53
N ALA A 57 29.43 28.09 10.55
CA ALA A 57 30.34 26.98 10.40
C ALA A 57 29.52 25.68 10.26
N LEU A 58 29.60 25.07 9.09
CA LEU A 58 29.07 23.73 8.85
C LEU A 58 30.20 22.72 9.01
N SER A 59 29.93 21.62 9.71
CA SER A 59 30.89 20.51 9.82
C SER A 59 30.20 19.16 9.63
N VAL A 60 30.81 18.27 8.84
CA VAL A 60 30.35 16.87 8.74
C VAL A 60 30.93 16.10 9.93
N ARG A 61 30.06 15.46 10.71
CA ARG A 61 30.46 14.62 11.84
C ARG A 61 30.64 13.17 11.41
N ARG A 62 29.75 12.66 10.56
CA ARG A 62 29.78 11.26 10.12
C ARG A 62 29.04 11.07 8.80
N ALA A 63 29.56 10.21 7.94
CA ALA A 63 28.84 9.63 6.81
C ALA A 63 29.00 8.11 6.85
N ARG A 64 27.93 7.36 6.60
CA ARG A 64 27.97 5.89 6.55
C ARG A 64 26.93 5.33 5.59
N THR A 65 27.27 4.21 4.99
CA THR A 65 26.34 3.25 4.37
C THR A 65 26.16 2.06 5.29
N PHE A 66 25.15 1.23 5.03
CA PHE A 66 24.83 0.08 5.87
C PHE A 66 24.84 -1.22 5.06
N ASP A 67 25.22 -2.32 5.73
CA ASP A 67 25.34 -3.64 5.10
C ASP A 67 23.98 -4.28 4.81
N HIS A 68 22.99 -4.06 5.67
CA HIS A 68 21.65 -4.61 5.49
C HIS A 68 20.62 -3.50 5.40
N VAL A 69 19.61 -3.72 4.57
CA VAL A 69 18.50 -2.79 4.38
C VAL A 69 17.19 -3.55 4.39
N VAL A 70 16.26 -3.13 5.23
CA VAL A 70 14.91 -3.69 5.32
C VAL A 70 13.88 -2.57 5.21
N ARG A 71 12.69 -2.90 4.70
CA ARG A 71 11.53 -2.00 4.70
C ARG A 71 10.36 -2.70 5.36
N LEU A 72 9.74 -2.00 6.30
CA LEU A 72 8.55 -2.45 7.01
C LEU A 72 7.46 -1.41 6.76
N ASN A 73 6.50 -1.75 5.90
CA ASN A 73 5.37 -0.88 5.62
C ASN A 73 4.27 -1.17 6.65
N ASP A 74 3.92 -0.18 7.46
CA ASP A 74 2.86 -0.26 8.47
C ASP A 74 1.51 -0.49 7.77
N LEU A 75 0.84 -1.59 8.13
CA LEU A 75 -0.47 -1.99 7.63
C LEU A 75 -1.57 -1.84 8.70
N GLY A 76 -1.26 -1.25 9.86
CA GLY A 76 -2.18 -1.15 10.98
C GLY A 76 -2.43 -2.49 11.68
N ASP A 77 -3.64 -2.67 12.19
CA ASP A 77 -4.11 -3.89 12.87
C ASP A 77 -4.80 -4.89 11.93
N ASP A 78 -5.10 -4.48 10.69
CA ASP A 78 -5.79 -5.28 9.69
C ASP A 78 -5.16 -5.12 8.29
N PRO A 79 -4.18 -5.98 7.94
CA PRO A 79 -3.46 -5.84 6.68
C PRO A 79 -4.30 -6.09 5.42
N ARG A 80 -5.54 -6.60 5.56
CA ARG A 80 -6.43 -6.88 4.42
C ARG A 80 -7.78 -6.16 4.47
N GLY A 81 -8.06 -5.39 5.51
CA GLY A 81 -9.36 -4.76 5.69
C GLY A 81 -10.51 -5.75 5.90
N ARG A 82 -10.25 -6.92 6.51
CA ARG A 82 -11.23 -7.99 6.75
C ARG A 82 -11.37 -8.44 8.20
N ILE A 83 -10.58 -7.90 9.11
CA ILE A 83 -10.57 -8.25 10.52
C ILE A 83 -11.30 -7.15 11.27
N THR A 84 -12.41 -7.50 11.91
CA THR A 84 -13.13 -6.58 12.77
C THR A 84 -12.82 -6.87 14.23
N ALA A 85 -12.33 -5.88 14.99
CA ALA A 85 -12.17 -6.03 16.43
C ALA A 85 -13.54 -6.23 17.10
N PHE A 86 -13.66 -7.20 18.01
CA PHE A 86 -14.91 -7.50 18.71
C PHE A 86 -15.45 -6.27 19.48
N SER A 87 -14.56 -5.39 19.94
CA SER A 87 -14.91 -4.13 20.60
C SER A 87 -15.51 -3.08 19.66
N ALA A 88 -15.22 -3.15 18.36
CA ALA A 88 -15.76 -2.24 17.35
C ALA A 88 -17.17 -2.63 16.87
N LEU A 89 -17.57 -3.89 17.10
CA LEU A 89 -18.92 -4.37 16.80
C LEU A 89 -19.99 -3.65 17.63
N SER A 90 -21.18 -3.46 17.08
CA SER A 90 -22.35 -3.00 17.84
C SER A 90 -22.76 -4.01 18.92
N GLU A 91 -23.58 -3.59 19.88
CA GLU A 91 -24.05 -4.48 20.96
C GLU A 91 -24.73 -5.74 20.42
N ARG A 92 -25.58 -5.57 19.40
CA ARG A 92 -26.28 -6.67 18.74
C ARG A 92 -25.35 -7.63 18.00
N GLU A 93 -24.37 -7.11 17.29
CA GLU A 93 -23.37 -7.94 16.59
C GLU A 93 -22.50 -8.70 17.59
N ARG A 94 -22.11 -8.07 18.70
CA ARG A 94 -21.37 -8.73 19.79
C ARG A 94 -22.15 -9.88 20.40
N GLU A 95 -23.46 -9.74 20.61
CA GLU A 95 -24.32 -10.83 21.10
C GLU A 95 -24.35 -12.02 20.14
N VAL A 96 -24.48 -11.74 18.83
CA VAL A 96 -24.47 -12.77 17.78
C VAL A 96 -23.11 -13.48 17.72
N VAL A 97 -22.02 -12.72 17.68
CA VAL A 97 -20.66 -13.29 17.64
C VAL A 97 -20.33 -14.05 18.93
N ALA A 98 -20.73 -13.54 20.10
CA ALA A 98 -20.54 -14.26 21.36
C ALA A 98 -21.28 -15.61 21.35
N SER A 99 -22.53 -15.63 20.87
CA SER A 99 -23.31 -16.86 20.70
C SER A 99 -22.67 -17.82 19.69
N ALA A 100 -22.11 -17.29 18.59
CA ALA A 100 -21.42 -18.07 17.57
C ALA A 100 -20.07 -18.64 18.07
N ILE A 101 -19.37 -17.95 18.98
CA ILE A 101 -18.14 -18.44 19.64
C ILE A 101 -18.45 -19.52 20.67
N GLU A 102 -19.52 -19.35 21.45
CA GLU A 102 -19.95 -20.34 22.45
C GLU A 102 -20.57 -21.60 21.80
N GLY A 103 -21.01 -21.49 20.56
CA GLY A 103 -21.50 -22.62 19.77
C GLY A 103 -22.00 -22.20 18.39
N THR A 104 -23.29 -21.91 18.27
CA THR A 104 -23.89 -21.54 16.99
C THR A 104 -25.06 -20.60 17.23
N TYR A 105 -25.05 -19.46 16.56
CA TYR A 105 -26.22 -18.59 16.49
C TYR A 105 -27.18 -19.14 15.45
N ARG A 106 -28.47 -19.27 15.80
CA ARG A 106 -29.50 -19.85 14.91
C ARG A 106 -30.67 -18.88 14.74
N THR A 107 -31.12 -18.69 13.51
CA THR A 107 -32.35 -17.95 13.21
C THR A 107 -33.15 -18.63 12.11
N ARG A 108 -34.49 -18.59 12.20
CA ARG A 108 -35.37 -19.09 11.14
C ARG A 108 -35.58 -18.09 10.01
N ASP A 109 -35.44 -16.81 10.33
CA ASP A 109 -35.66 -15.70 9.40
C ASP A 109 -34.51 -14.70 9.62
N PRO A 110 -33.42 -14.82 8.84
CA PRO A 110 -32.27 -13.95 9.03
C PRO A 110 -32.62 -12.52 8.60
N PRO A 111 -32.59 -11.55 9.52
CA PRO A 111 -32.87 -10.16 9.19
C PRO A 111 -31.76 -9.58 8.31
N GLU A 112 -32.09 -8.55 7.52
CA GLU A 112 -31.19 -7.98 6.50
C GLU A 112 -29.81 -7.57 7.03
N TRP A 113 -29.77 -6.88 8.18
CA TRP A 113 -28.51 -6.46 8.82
C TRP A 113 -27.62 -7.66 9.21
N LEU A 114 -28.17 -8.85 9.49
CA LEU A 114 -27.38 -10.03 9.84
C LEU A 114 -26.67 -10.59 8.61
N CYS A 115 -27.37 -10.62 7.46
CA CYS A 115 -26.78 -11.01 6.18
C CYS A 115 -25.69 -10.02 5.76
N GLU A 116 -25.96 -8.71 5.92
CA GLU A 116 -24.97 -7.67 5.68
C GLU A 116 -23.74 -7.83 6.58
N PHE A 117 -23.95 -8.01 7.88
CA PHE A 117 -22.89 -8.22 8.86
C PHE A 117 -22.04 -9.46 8.53
N ALA A 118 -22.65 -10.63 8.34
CA ALA A 118 -21.92 -11.86 8.04
C ALA A 118 -21.13 -11.76 6.72
N SER A 119 -21.69 -11.09 5.70
CA SER A 119 -21.00 -10.87 4.43
C SER A 119 -19.84 -9.87 4.54
N ALA A 120 -19.91 -8.88 5.44
CA ALA A 120 -18.89 -7.84 5.59
C ALA A 120 -17.80 -8.21 6.60
N THR A 121 -18.09 -9.10 7.55
CA THR A 121 -17.22 -9.43 8.69
C THR A 121 -16.83 -10.91 8.68
N PRO A 122 -15.97 -11.36 7.75
CA PRO A 122 -15.54 -12.75 7.69
C PRO A 122 -14.63 -13.16 8.86
N PHE A 123 -13.96 -12.21 9.51
CA PHE A 123 -13.10 -12.46 10.66
C PHE A 123 -13.35 -11.47 11.80
N VAL A 124 -13.35 -11.99 13.02
CA VAL A 124 -13.44 -11.19 14.26
C VAL A 124 -12.25 -11.48 15.16
N GLU A 125 -11.59 -10.44 15.64
CA GLU A 125 -10.54 -10.54 16.68
C GLU A 125 -11.15 -10.28 18.06
N ARG A 126 -10.87 -11.17 19.03
CA ARG A 126 -11.29 -11.00 20.43
C ARG A 126 -10.16 -11.42 21.36
N ALA A 127 -9.56 -10.44 22.05
CA ALA A 127 -8.55 -10.65 23.08
C ALA A 127 -7.29 -11.41 22.60
N GLY A 128 -6.86 -11.16 21.37
CA GLY A 128 -5.73 -11.78 20.70
C GLY A 128 -6.07 -13.05 19.93
N THR A 129 -7.30 -13.56 20.04
CA THR A 129 -7.77 -14.75 19.32
C THR A 129 -8.58 -14.33 18.10
N TYR A 130 -8.34 -14.99 16.96
CA TYR A 130 -9.04 -14.71 15.71
C TYR A 130 -10.09 -15.80 15.45
N TYR A 131 -11.29 -15.37 15.08
CA TYR A 131 -12.40 -16.23 14.74
C TYR A 131 -12.82 -15.98 13.30
N ARG A 132 -12.90 -17.05 12.50
CA ARG A 132 -13.56 -17.01 11.20
C ARG A 132 -15.05 -17.19 11.42
N LEU A 133 -15.85 -16.29 10.87
CA LEU A 133 -17.31 -16.44 10.83
C LEU A 133 -17.68 -17.27 9.60
N ASP A 134 -18.33 -18.39 9.84
CA ASP A 134 -18.88 -19.28 8.81
C ASP A 134 -20.41 -19.31 8.98
N ASP A 135 -21.16 -19.17 7.89
CA ASP A 135 -22.61 -19.08 7.92
C ASP A 135 -23.31 -19.97 6.88
N THR A 136 -24.60 -20.21 7.10
CA THR A 136 -25.51 -20.87 6.16
C THR A 136 -26.62 -19.93 5.69
N LEU A 137 -26.37 -18.62 5.74
CA LEU A 137 -27.29 -17.58 5.29
C LEU A 137 -27.46 -17.65 3.76
N PRO A 138 -28.50 -17.00 3.21
CA PRO A 138 -28.73 -17.02 1.77
C PRO A 138 -27.58 -16.37 0.99
N THR A 139 -27.01 -17.13 0.05
CA THR A 139 -26.00 -16.66 -0.92
C THR A 139 -26.66 -16.49 -2.28
N TYR A 140 -26.35 -15.39 -2.97
CA TYR A 140 -26.89 -15.07 -4.27
C TYR A 140 -25.84 -15.32 -5.35
N ARG A 141 -26.12 -16.26 -6.25
CA ARG A 141 -25.28 -16.52 -7.41
C ARG A 141 -25.83 -15.76 -8.61
N VAL A 142 -25.04 -14.83 -9.15
CA VAL A 142 -25.37 -14.05 -10.34
C VAL A 142 -24.56 -14.59 -11.52
N THR A 143 -25.25 -14.90 -12.61
CA THR A 143 -24.64 -15.26 -13.90
C THR A 143 -25.13 -14.29 -14.96
N ALA A 144 -24.34 -14.06 -16.01
CA ALA A 144 -24.73 -13.20 -17.11
C ALA A 144 -24.28 -13.75 -18.47
N GLU A 145 -24.98 -13.41 -19.53
CA GLU A 145 -24.59 -13.74 -20.90
C GLU A 145 -24.88 -12.58 -21.85
N ALA A 146 -24.06 -12.43 -22.88
CA ALA A 146 -24.26 -11.41 -23.90
C ALA A 146 -25.31 -11.90 -24.91
N VAL A 147 -26.38 -11.15 -25.07
CA VAL A 147 -27.50 -11.49 -25.97
C VAL A 147 -27.87 -10.29 -26.84
N ALA A 148 -28.60 -10.55 -27.94
CA ALA A 148 -29.22 -9.45 -28.66
C ALA A 148 -30.44 -8.93 -27.88
N GLU A 149 -30.69 -7.62 -27.90
CA GLU A 149 -31.77 -7.00 -27.13
C GLU A 149 -33.15 -7.61 -27.41
N ARG A 150 -33.39 -8.04 -28.65
CA ARG A 150 -34.64 -8.70 -29.08
C ARG A 150 -34.87 -10.09 -28.46
N ASP A 151 -33.83 -10.71 -27.93
CA ASP A 151 -33.86 -12.05 -27.35
C ASP A 151 -34.09 -11.99 -25.82
N VAL A 152 -34.06 -10.79 -25.22
CA VAL A 152 -34.35 -10.58 -23.80
C VAL A 152 -35.86 -10.70 -23.56
N ALA A 153 -36.23 -11.52 -22.58
CA ALA A 153 -37.64 -11.81 -22.30
C ALA A 153 -38.36 -10.73 -21.47
N GLY A 154 -37.63 -9.81 -20.84
CA GLY A 154 -38.16 -8.79 -19.94
C GLY A 154 -37.55 -7.40 -20.14
N GLU A 155 -37.61 -6.56 -19.11
CA GLU A 155 -37.12 -5.19 -19.18
C GLU A 155 -35.58 -5.14 -19.22
N VAL A 156 -35.05 -4.27 -20.10
CA VAL A 156 -33.61 -4.01 -20.25
C VAL A 156 -33.25 -2.68 -19.58
N ALA A 157 -32.44 -2.72 -18.53
CA ALA A 157 -31.96 -1.54 -17.84
C ALA A 157 -30.97 -0.72 -18.69
N THR A 158 -30.95 0.60 -18.47
CA THR A 158 -29.86 1.46 -18.95
C THR A 158 -28.60 1.24 -18.11
N TYR A 159 -27.43 1.62 -18.65
CA TYR A 159 -26.17 1.57 -17.91
C TYR A 159 -26.23 2.42 -16.64
N GLU A 160 -26.85 3.61 -16.68
CA GLU A 160 -27.01 4.49 -15.52
C GLU A 160 -27.88 3.85 -14.41
N ALA A 161 -28.95 3.15 -14.80
CA ALA A 161 -29.80 2.44 -13.85
C ALA A 161 -29.04 1.28 -13.19
N TYR A 162 -28.24 0.54 -13.97
CA TYR A 162 -27.34 -0.49 -13.45
C TYR A 162 -26.27 0.09 -12.53
N GLU A 163 -25.57 1.15 -12.94
CA GLU A 163 -24.52 1.82 -12.18
C GLU A 163 -25.04 2.33 -10.83
N ARG A 164 -26.25 2.89 -10.80
CA ARG A 164 -26.91 3.29 -9.56
C ARG A 164 -27.23 2.09 -8.66
N ALA A 165 -27.64 0.96 -9.24
CA ALA A 165 -27.96 -0.24 -8.48
C ALA A 165 -26.72 -0.90 -7.88
N VAL A 166 -25.60 -0.90 -8.60
CA VAL A 166 -24.33 -1.51 -8.15
C VAL A 166 -23.45 -0.59 -7.31
N THR A 167 -23.86 0.67 -7.11
CA THR A 167 -23.18 1.65 -6.26
C THR A 167 -23.90 1.81 -4.92
N ARG A 168 -23.15 1.67 -3.82
CA ARG A 168 -23.51 2.12 -2.46
C ARG A 168 -22.37 2.97 -1.89
N GLU A 169 -22.64 3.74 -0.84
CA GLU A 169 -21.79 4.83 -0.32
C GLU A 169 -20.27 4.62 -0.50
N GLU A 170 -19.70 3.55 0.07
CA GLU A 170 -18.27 3.26 0.01
C GLU A 170 -17.91 2.06 -0.90
N TYR A 171 -18.85 1.58 -1.72
CA TYR A 171 -18.68 0.36 -2.50
C TYR A 171 -19.33 0.45 -3.88
N VAL A 172 -18.51 0.34 -4.92
CA VAL A 172 -18.94 0.36 -6.32
C VAL A 172 -18.61 -0.98 -6.96
N ALA A 173 -19.65 -1.75 -7.31
CA ALA A 173 -19.51 -3.03 -8.02
C ALA A 173 -19.86 -2.89 -9.52
N SER A 174 -19.39 -1.82 -10.17
CA SER A 174 -19.67 -1.57 -11.61
C SER A 174 -19.22 -2.73 -12.51
N GLY A 175 -18.23 -3.53 -12.07
CA GLY A 175 -17.77 -4.74 -12.76
C GLY A 175 -18.61 -6.00 -12.55
N LEU A 176 -19.70 -5.98 -11.77
CA LEU A 176 -20.45 -7.17 -11.35
C LEU A 176 -20.89 -8.03 -12.55
N LEU A 177 -21.62 -7.47 -13.51
CA LEU A 177 -22.12 -8.26 -14.66
C LEU A 177 -20.99 -8.75 -15.58
N ARG A 178 -19.90 -8.00 -15.68
CA ARG A 178 -18.70 -8.43 -16.42
C ARG A 178 -18.07 -9.68 -15.78
N ILE A 179 -17.98 -9.71 -14.45
CA ILE A 179 -17.47 -10.87 -13.70
C ILE A 179 -18.46 -12.03 -13.79
N ALA A 180 -19.76 -11.75 -13.58
CA ALA A 180 -20.83 -12.73 -13.67
C ALA A 180 -20.88 -13.43 -15.04
N ARG A 181 -20.56 -12.72 -16.13
CA ARG A 181 -20.45 -13.30 -17.47
C ARG A 181 -19.27 -14.24 -17.64
N ARG A 182 -18.14 -13.93 -17.01
CA ARG A 182 -16.91 -14.71 -17.18
C ARG A 182 -16.96 -16.03 -16.41
N GLU A 183 -17.42 -15.97 -15.17
CA GLU A 183 -17.32 -17.11 -14.23
C GLU A 183 -18.51 -17.25 -13.28
N GLY A 184 -19.50 -16.36 -13.36
CA GLY A 184 -20.46 -16.17 -12.28
C GLY A 184 -19.87 -15.41 -11.10
N ILE A 185 -20.72 -14.91 -10.22
CA ILE A 185 -20.30 -14.28 -8.96
C ILE A 185 -21.26 -14.69 -7.84
N GLU A 186 -20.71 -14.98 -6.67
CA GLU A 186 -21.47 -15.27 -5.45
C GLU A 186 -21.42 -14.06 -4.52
N LEU A 187 -22.58 -13.68 -3.98
CA LEU A 187 -22.75 -12.55 -3.08
C LEU A 187 -23.43 -13.05 -1.79
N GLY A 188 -22.77 -12.90 -0.64
CA GLY A 188 -23.36 -13.21 0.67
C GLY A 188 -24.43 -12.19 1.09
N TYR A 189 -24.46 -11.03 0.44
CA TYR A 189 -25.47 -10.00 0.66
C TYR A 189 -25.78 -9.24 -0.63
N VAL A 190 -27.07 -9.09 -0.92
CA VAL A 190 -27.60 -8.22 -1.98
C VAL A 190 -28.40 -7.11 -1.32
N TRP A 191 -27.89 -5.88 -1.39
CA TRP A 191 -28.50 -4.70 -0.77
C TRP A 191 -29.81 -4.29 -1.48
N PRO A 192 -30.67 -3.50 -0.82
CA PRO A 192 -32.02 -3.21 -1.32
C PRO A 192 -32.07 -2.72 -2.77
N THR A 193 -31.26 -1.72 -3.15
CA THR A 193 -31.25 -1.18 -4.51
C THR A 193 -30.87 -2.20 -5.57
N LEU A 194 -29.91 -3.09 -5.28
CA LEU A 194 -29.50 -4.14 -6.20
C LEU A 194 -30.55 -5.27 -6.27
N ARG A 195 -31.22 -5.56 -5.14
CA ARG A 195 -32.35 -6.51 -5.11
C ARG A 195 -33.50 -6.02 -5.96
N GLU A 196 -33.92 -4.77 -5.78
CA GLU A 196 -34.96 -4.12 -6.60
C GLU A 196 -34.58 -4.14 -8.09
N PHE A 197 -33.30 -3.91 -8.40
CA PHE A 197 -32.79 -4.01 -9.77
C PHE A 197 -32.97 -5.41 -10.35
N PHE A 198 -32.54 -6.46 -9.64
CA PHE A 198 -32.68 -7.84 -10.09
C PHE A 198 -34.14 -8.33 -10.14
N GLU A 199 -35.03 -7.72 -9.37
CA GLU A 199 -36.46 -8.03 -9.43
C GLU A 199 -37.18 -7.36 -10.60
N ARG A 200 -36.68 -6.20 -11.03
CA ARG A 200 -37.29 -5.37 -12.07
C ARG A 200 -36.79 -5.69 -13.48
N TYR A 201 -35.50 -5.94 -13.65
CA TYR A 201 -34.87 -6.08 -14.95
C TYR A 201 -34.38 -7.51 -15.18
N ASP A 202 -34.48 -7.96 -16.43
CA ASP A 202 -33.92 -9.26 -16.86
C ASP A 202 -32.53 -9.09 -17.51
N ALA A 203 -32.25 -7.90 -18.06
CA ALA A 203 -30.97 -7.58 -18.67
C ALA A 203 -30.53 -6.13 -18.42
N ALA A 204 -29.25 -5.83 -18.67
CA ALA A 204 -28.71 -4.48 -18.58
C ALA A 204 -27.81 -4.13 -19.77
N ARG A 205 -27.86 -2.87 -20.21
CA ARG A 205 -26.87 -2.33 -21.17
C ARG A 205 -25.56 -2.05 -20.43
N TYR A 206 -24.49 -2.74 -20.81
CA TYR A 206 -23.16 -2.63 -20.21
C TYR A 206 -22.10 -2.40 -21.30
N HIS A 207 -21.49 -1.22 -21.32
CA HIS A 207 -20.45 -0.82 -22.28
C HIS A 207 -20.73 -1.18 -23.76
N GLY A 208 -21.99 -0.98 -24.20
CA GLY A 208 -22.40 -1.21 -25.59
C GLY A 208 -22.92 -2.63 -25.88
N GLU A 209 -22.89 -3.54 -24.89
CA GLU A 209 -23.50 -4.87 -24.98
C GLU A 209 -24.79 -4.93 -24.12
N VAL A 210 -25.69 -5.86 -24.43
CA VAL A 210 -26.82 -6.22 -23.57
C VAL A 210 -26.48 -7.53 -22.86
N LEU A 211 -26.45 -7.49 -21.53
CA LEU A 211 -26.17 -8.66 -20.69
C LEU A 211 -27.46 -9.13 -20.04
N ASP A 212 -27.99 -10.28 -20.47
CA ASP A 212 -29.07 -11.01 -19.78
C ASP A 212 -28.46 -11.65 -18.53
N PHE A 213 -29.12 -11.55 -17.39
CA PHE A 213 -28.59 -12.08 -16.14
C PHE A 213 -29.61 -12.94 -15.39
N ALA A 214 -29.11 -13.94 -14.67
CA ALA A 214 -29.90 -14.79 -13.80
C ALA A 214 -29.34 -14.76 -12.38
N VAL A 215 -30.25 -14.70 -11.41
CA VAL A 215 -29.94 -14.71 -9.98
C VAL A 215 -30.54 -15.95 -9.35
N GLU A 216 -29.67 -16.80 -8.82
CA GLU A 216 -30.03 -17.98 -8.05
C GLU A 216 -29.74 -17.70 -6.57
N VAL A 217 -30.60 -18.22 -5.68
CA VAL A 217 -30.44 -18.06 -4.23
C VAL A 217 -30.22 -19.44 -3.64
N ASP A 218 -29.01 -19.66 -3.13
CA ASP A 218 -28.60 -20.89 -2.46
C ASP A 218 -28.58 -20.67 -0.94
N GLY A 219 -28.96 -21.70 -0.18
CA GLY A 219 -28.93 -21.67 1.28
C GLY A 219 -29.41 -23.00 1.87
N ALA A 220 -29.00 -23.31 3.10
CA ALA A 220 -29.31 -24.58 3.76
C ALA A 220 -30.81 -24.74 4.12
N GLY A 221 -31.61 -23.68 3.94
CA GLY A 221 -32.97 -23.59 4.46
C GLY A 221 -32.98 -23.27 5.95
N PRO A 222 -34.15 -22.97 6.54
CA PRO A 222 -34.24 -22.64 7.95
C PRO A 222 -34.01 -23.87 8.85
N PRO A 223 -33.33 -23.72 10.00
CA PRO A 223 -32.72 -22.47 10.49
C PRO A 223 -31.39 -22.17 9.80
N ALA A 224 -31.16 -20.89 9.47
CA ALA A 224 -29.85 -20.40 9.13
C ALA A 224 -28.98 -20.32 10.39
N GLU A 225 -27.70 -20.61 10.21
CA GLU A 225 -26.72 -20.73 11.28
C GLU A 225 -25.53 -19.80 11.03
N LEU A 226 -24.98 -19.24 12.09
CA LEU A 226 -23.70 -18.55 12.10
C LEU A 226 -22.84 -19.17 13.20
N SER A 227 -21.64 -19.59 12.83
CA SER A 227 -20.67 -20.22 13.72
C SER A 227 -19.34 -19.48 13.66
N ALA A 228 -18.61 -19.49 14.76
CA ALA A 228 -17.29 -18.87 14.84
C ALA A 228 -16.25 -19.94 15.15
N THR A 229 -15.34 -20.17 14.20
CA THR A 229 -14.24 -21.13 14.36
C THR A 229 -12.95 -20.38 14.70
N GLU A 230 -12.29 -20.76 15.79
CA GLU A 230 -10.96 -20.21 16.11
C GLU A 230 -9.96 -20.59 15.01
N VAL A 231 -9.21 -19.61 14.51
CA VAL A 231 -8.20 -19.77 13.46
C VAL A 231 -6.90 -19.08 13.86
N GLY A 232 -5.79 -19.56 13.29
CA GLY A 232 -4.50 -18.89 13.39
C GLY A 232 -4.52 -17.52 12.72
N VAL A 233 -3.66 -16.61 13.19
CA VAL A 233 -3.52 -15.27 12.62
C VAL A 233 -3.19 -15.33 11.13
N GLU A 234 -2.42 -16.33 10.68
CA GLU A 234 -2.03 -16.50 9.27
C GLU A 234 -3.25 -16.74 8.37
N THR A 235 -4.27 -17.44 8.89
CA THR A 235 -5.54 -17.65 8.18
C THR A 235 -6.33 -16.35 8.08
N ALA A 236 -6.42 -15.60 9.19
CA ALA A 236 -7.18 -14.35 9.25
C ALA A 236 -6.59 -13.26 8.32
N VAL A 237 -5.27 -13.11 8.29
CA VAL A 237 -4.59 -12.15 7.39
C VAL A 237 -4.26 -12.74 6.01
N GLY A 238 -4.49 -14.04 5.82
CA GLY A 238 -4.25 -14.83 4.62
C GLY A 238 -2.81 -14.83 4.13
N GLY A 239 -1.85 -15.04 5.02
CA GLY A 239 -0.42 -15.18 4.71
C GLY A 239 0.40 -15.49 5.96
N ALA A 240 1.62 -16.00 5.78
CA ALA A 240 2.51 -16.31 6.90
C ALA A 240 2.86 -15.04 7.71
N VAL A 241 2.76 -15.14 9.04
CA VAL A 241 3.00 -14.05 9.98
C VAL A 241 4.13 -14.41 10.93
N TRP A 242 5.15 -13.56 11.01
CA TRP A 242 6.15 -13.65 12.06
C TRP A 242 5.75 -12.79 13.26
N ASN A 243 5.53 -13.42 14.42
CA ASN A 243 5.31 -12.69 15.68
C ASN A 243 6.63 -12.20 16.28
N ALA A 244 6.97 -10.93 16.04
CA ALA A 244 8.20 -10.32 16.52
C ALA A 244 8.15 -9.93 18.02
N ASP A 245 6.99 -9.97 18.68
CA ASP A 245 6.92 -9.76 20.13
C ASP A 245 7.59 -10.89 20.92
N ALA A 246 7.59 -12.12 20.37
CA ALA A 246 8.31 -13.25 20.94
C ALA A 246 9.83 -13.21 20.68
N ALA A 247 10.31 -12.33 19.81
CA ALA A 247 11.72 -12.24 19.45
C ALA A 247 12.59 -11.66 20.59
N PRO A 248 13.91 -11.94 20.60
CA PRO A 248 14.86 -11.33 21.52
C PRO A 248 14.80 -9.80 21.50
N GLU A 249 15.07 -9.16 22.63
CA GLU A 249 14.91 -7.70 22.80
C GLU A 249 15.66 -6.89 21.72
N ARG A 250 16.87 -7.32 21.35
CA ARG A 250 17.65 -6.67 20.29
C ARG A 250 16.95 -6.70 18.94
N THR A 251 16.37 -7.85 18.57
CA THR A 251 15.60 -8.03 17.33
C THR A 251 14.34 -7.18 17.36
N ARG A 252 13.59 -7.23 18.47
CA ARG A 252 12.36 -6.44 18.66
C ARG A 252 12.62 -4.94 18.55
N LYS A 253 13.71 -4.45 19.16
CA LYS A 253 14.13 -3.03 19.06
C LYS A 253 14.49 -2.63 17.63
N LEU A 254 15.10 -3.54 16.85
CA LEU A 254 15.43 -3.29 15.45
C LEU A 254 14.15 -3.22 14.60
N VAL A 255 13.28 -4.23 14.69
CA VAL A 255 12.00 -4.26 13.96
C VAL A 255 11.17 -3.01 14.30
N ARG A 256 11.10 -2.61 15.57
CA ARG A 256 10.41 -1.37 15.99
C ARG A 256 11.01 -0.11 15.37
N ARG A 257 12.32 -0.04 15.20
CA ARG A 257 12.99 1.11 14.57
C ARG A 257 12.76 1.11 13.05
N ALA A 258 12.82 -0.06 12.43
CA ALA A 258 12.54 -0.23 11.01
C ALA A 258 11.07 0.11 10.68
N GLY A 259 10.10 -0.34 11.49
CA GLY A 259 8.67 -0.04 11.31
C GLY A 259 8.30 1.43 11.54
N ARG A 260 9.17 2.20 12.21
CA ARG A 260 9.01 3.67 12.35
C ARG A 260 9.72 4.46 11.25
N ALA A 261 10.56 3.82 10.44
CA ALA A 261 11.27 4.50 9.37
C ALA A 261 10.31 4.77 8.21
N ARG A 262 10.35 5.98 7.65
CA ARG A 262 9.67 6.27 6.38
C ARG A 262 10.52 5.66 5.25
N GLY A 263 10.25 4.39 4.90
CA GLY A 263 10.93 3.66 3.85
C GLY A 263 12.06 2.74 4.35
N ALA A 264 13.15 2.68 3.59
CA ALA A 264 14.27 1.78 3.84
C ALA A 264 15.03 2.09 5.15
N TYR A 265 15.29 1.06 5.96
CA TYR A 265 16.03 1.14 7.21
C TYR A 265 17.33 0.33 7.14
N GLY A 266 18.47 1.03 7.27
CA GLY A 266 19.81 0.45 7.22
C GLY A 266 20.38 0.01 8.58
N PHE A 267 21.08 -1.12 8.63
CA PHE A 267 21.85 -1.59 9.80
C PHE A 267 23.02 -2.51 9.42
N ASP A 268 24.09 -2.54 10.24
CA ASP A 268 25.34 -3.26 9.90
C ASP A 268 25.40 -4.69 10.47
N ARG A 269 24.71 -4.98 11.57
CA ARG A 269 24.81 -6.28 12.26
C ARG A 269 23.44 -6.89 12.47
N ALA A 270 23.02 -7.72 11.52
CA ALA A 270 21.79 -8.51 11.61
C ALA A 270 21.79 -9.40 12.86
N PRO A 271 20.75 -9.32 13.72
CA PRO A 271 20.47 -10.38 14.68
C PRO A 271 20.29 -11.72 13.97
N ALA A 272 20.73 -12.81 14.63
CA ALA A 272 20.61 -14.15 14.07
C ALA A 272 19.15 -14.49 13.72
N GLY A 273 18.94 -15.04 12.52
CA GLY A 273 17.62 -15.44 12.01
C GLY A 273 16.68 -14.29 11.63
N LEU A 274 17.08 -13.02 11.78
CA LEU A 274 16.19 -11.88 11.43
C LEU A 274 15.85 -11.89 9.94
N LEU A 275 16.87 -11.96 9.07
CA LEU A 275 16.64 -11.82 7.62
C LEU A 275 15.83 -13.00 7.07
N ASP A 276 16.09 -14.21 7.57
CA ASP A 276 15.31 -15.41 7.20
C ASP A 276 13.86 -15.26 7.67
N ALA A 277 13.63 -14.82 8.91
CA ALA A 277 12.27 -14.57 9.41
C ALA A 277 11.52 -13.52 8.59
N LEU A 278 12.19 -12.47 8.11
CA LEU A 278 11.56 -11.45 7.26
C LEU A 278 11.26 -11.94 5.83
N ARG A 279 11.96 -12.97 5.34
CA ARG A 279 11.77 -13.55 4.00
C ARG A 279 10.71 -14.65 4.00
N ASP A 280 10.74 -15.48 5.04
CA ASP A 280 9.86 -16.64 5.16
C ASP A 280 8.41 -16.24 5.52
N HIS A 281 8.20 -14.98 5.93
CA HIS A 281 6.90 -14.47 6.34
C HIS A 281 6.50 -13.26 5.50
N ARG A 282 5.23 -13.25 5.08
CA ARG A 282 4.64 -12.14 4.33
C ARG A 282 4.42 -10.92 5.23
N TYR A 283 4.10 -11.17 6.50
CA TYR A 283 3.82 -10.14 7.48
C TYR A 283 4.66 -10.31 8.74
N VAL A 284 4.96 -9.18 9.39
CA VAL A 284 5.55 -9.13 10.73
C VAL A 284 4.53 -8.51 11.67
N ALA A 285 4.17 -9.19 12.75
CA ALA A 285 3.34 -8.63 13.81
C ALA A 285 4.23 -8.14 14.97
N LEU A 286 4.06 -6.89 15.39
CA LEU A 286 4.77 -6.31 16.53
C LEU A 286 3.89 -5.29 17.26
N GLY A 287 3.57 -5.55 18.52
CA GLY A 287 2.82 -4.64 19.37
C GLY A 287 1.39 -4.40 18.87
N GLY A 288 0.77 -5.40 18.23
CA GLY A 288 -0.55 -5.29 17.60
C GLY A 288 -0.57 -4.67 16.20
N THR A 289 0.58 -4.20 15.71
CA THR A 289 0.71 -3.66 14.35
C THR A 289 1.30 -4.71 13.41
N PHE A 290 0.70 -4.86 12.23
CA PHE A 290 1.21 -5.66 11.12
C PHE A 290 2.05 -4.80 10.19
N TYR A 291 3.14 -5.38 9.70
CA TYR A 291 3.99 -4.77 8.69
C TYR A 291 4.15 -5.72 7.52
N ALA A 292 4.08 -5.21 6.29
CA ALA A 292 4.65 -5.92 5.15
C ALA A 292 6.18 -5.76 5.18
N SER A 293 6.91 -6.87 5.15
CA SER A 293 8.37 -6.87 5.22
C SER A 293 9.05 -7.12 3.89
N TYR A 294 10.12 -6.38 3.63
CA TYR A 294 11.00 -6.56 2.48
C TYR A 294 12.45 -6.50 2.95
N VAL A 295 13.26 -7.48 2.52
CA VAL A 295 14.72 -7.44 2.67
C VAL A 295 15.29 -6.88 1.36
N GLU A 296 15.66 -5.60 1.36
CA GLU A 296 16.16 -4.90 0.17
C GLU A 296 17.67 -5.08 -0.03
N SER A 297 18.41 -5.38 1.04
CA SER A 297 19.81 -5.80 0.97
C SER A 297 20.15 -6.70 2.14
N ASP A 298 20.85 -7.79 1.87
CA ASP A 298 21.24 -8.81 2.85
C ASP A 298 22.75 -8.90 3.08
N GLY A 299 23.50 -7.96 2.50
CA GLY A 299 24.94 -7.88 2.69
C GLY A 299 25.54 -6.61 2.09
N PRO A 300 26.84 -6.38 2.33
CA PRO A 300 27.52 -5.18 1.89
C PRO A 300 27.40 -5.00 0.38
N VAL A 301 27.01 -3.79 -0.02
CA VAL A 301 26.95 -3.37 -1.42
C VAL A 301 28.23 -2.58 -1.73
N PRO A 302 28.85 -2.73 -2.92
CA PRO A 302 30.13 -2.08 -3.26
C PRO A 302 30.00 -0.58 -3.55
N VAL A 303 29.20 0.13 -2.76
CA VAL A 303 28.92 1.56 -2.93
C VAL A 303 29.02 2.24 -1.57
N SER A 304 29.81 3.31 -1.50
CA SER A 304 29.89 4.17 -0.32
C SER A 304 29.34 5.56 -0.60
N VAL A 305 28.81 6.18 0.45
CA VAL A 305 28.40 7.58 0.45
C VAL A 305 29.29 8.35 1.42
N SER A 306 29.89 9.42 0.91
CA SER A 306 30.70 10.35 1.67
C SER A 306 30.07 11.74 1.68
N ALA A 307 30.38 12.52 2.71
CA ALA A 307 29.93 13.89 2.83
C ALA A 307 31.07 14.81 3.27
N THR A 308 31.11 16.01 2.70
CA THR A 308 32.08 17.07 3.04
C THR A 308 31.39 18.42 3.02
N VAL A 309 31.94 19.42 3.72
CA VAL A 309 31.52 20.82 3.57
C VAL A 309 32.53 21.52 2.66
N ARG A 310 32.04 22.24 1.65
CA ARG A 310 32.83 23.14 0.80
C ARG A 310 32.04 24.40 0.52
N GLU A 311 32.63 25.57 0.71
CA GLU A 311 32.01 26.86 0.39
C GLU A 311 30.64 27.04 1.10
N GLY A 312 30.53 26.65 2.37
CA GLY A 312 29.28 26.72 3.12
C GLY A 312 28.16 25.80 2.61
N ARG A 313 28.48 24.82 1.75
CA ARG A 313 27.53 23.84 1.20
C ARG A 313 27.90 22.42 1.60
N LEU A 314 26.87 21.60 1.83
CA LEU A 314 27.03 20.16 2.05
C LEU A 314 27.20 19.46 0.71
N ARG A 315 28.36 18.86 0.46
CA ARG A 315 28.62 18.02 -0.73
C ARG A 315 28.43 16.56 -0.35
N LEU A 316 27.47 15.90 -0.97
CA LEU A 316 27.30 14.44 -0.91
C LEU A 316 27.92 13.81 -2.15
N ALA A 317 28.60 12.68 -1.97
CA ALA A 317 29.17 11.93 -3.08
C ALA A 317 28.99 10.43 -2.89
N VAL A 318 28.50 9.78 -3.93
CA VAL A 318 28.41 8.32 -4.02
C VAL A 318 29.59 7.82 -4.85
N ARG A 319 30.22 6.73 -4.41
CA ARG A 319 31.37 6.12 -5.06
C ARG A 319 31.16 4.63 -5.22
N ASN A 320 31.56 4.09 -6.36
CA ASN A 320 31.69 2.66 -6.56
C ASN A 320 33.04 2.18 -5.98
N ASP A 321 32.99 1.38 -4.92
CA ASP A 321 34.17 0.79 -4.28
C ASP A 321 34.45 -0.64 -4.76
N GLY A 322 33.62 -1.15 -5.66
CA GLY A 322 33.80 -2.44 -6.31
C GLY A 322 34.82 -2.41 -7.44
N ASP A 323 35.03 -3.59 -8.01
CA ASP A 323 35.91 -3.86 -9.15
C ASP A 323 35.14 -3.95 -10.49
N ARG A 324 33.81 -3.78 -10.46
CA ARG A 324 32.92 -3.81 -11.63
C ARG A 324 32.05 -2.57 -11.70
N GLU A 325 31.54 -2.30 -12.89
CA GLU A 325 30.54 -1.27 -13.11
C GLU A 325 29.27 -1.55 -12.29
N VAL A 326 28.67 -0.48 -11.74
CA VAL A 326 27.39 -0.54 -11.04
C VAL A 326 26.43 0.49 -11.62
N ARG A 327 25.14 0.14 -11.67
CA ARG A 327 24.08 1.08 -12.02
C ARG A 327 23.35 1.52 -10.77
N LEU A 328 23.30 2.83 -10.55
CA LEU A 328 22.62 3.47 -9.44
C LEU A 328 21.26 3.97 -9.88
N ALA A 329 20.20 3.54 -9.22
CA ALA A 329 18.86 4.09 -9.34
C ALA A 329 18.61 5.10 -8.20
N SER A 330 18.27 6.34 -8.56
CA SER A 330 17.88 7.38 -7.61
C SER A 330 16.64 8.13 -8.08
N GLY A 331 15.91 8.77 -7.16
CA GLY A 331 14.88 9.73 -7.55
C GLY A 331 15.46 10.97 -8.29
N PRO A 332 14.62 11.82 -8.89
CA PRO A 332 15.05 13.05 -9.52
C PRO A 332 15.36 14.16 -8.49
N PRO A 333 16.42 14.96 -8.71
CA PRO A 333 17.49 14.80 -9.70
C PRO A 333 18.57 13.82 -9.23
N ARG A 334 19.37 13.32 -10.16
CA ARG A 334 20.56 12.52 -9.84
C ARG A 334 21.57 13.31 -9.02
N PRO A 335 22.39 12.65 -8.17
CA PRO A 335 22.40 11.22 -7.89
C PRO A 335 21.64 10.82 -6.60
N PHE A 336 21.02 11.76 -5.88
CA PHE A 336 20.41 11.48 -4.56
C PHE A 336 18.91 11.84 -4.47
N GLY A 337 18.30 12.33 -5.54
CA GLY A 337 16.93 12.82 -5.52
C GLY A 337 16.76 14.09 -4.70
N VAL A 338 15.57 14.30 -4.16
CA VAL A 338 15.27 15.41 -3.26
C VAL A 338 15.76 15.09 -1.85
N VAL A 339 16.84 15.73 -1.46
CA VAL A 339 17.49 15.52 -0.17
C VAL A 339 16.86 16.41 0.91
N ARG A 340 16.52 15.80 2.06
CA ARG A 340 16.02 16.50 3.25
C ARG A 340 16.91 16.22 4.46
N CYS A 341 17.01 17.19 5.37
CA CYS A 341 17.63 17.01 6.68
C CYS A 341 16.62 17.19 7.81
N ARG A 342 16.88 16.57 8.95
CA ARG A 342 16.08 16.70 10.18
C ARG A 342 16.99 16.85 11.39
N ALA A 343 16.52 17.50 12.44
CA ALA A 343 17.28 17.61 13.69
C ALA A 343 17.59 16.21 14.25
N ALA A 344 18.78 16.04 14.82
CA ALA A 344 19.19 14.79 15.43
C ALA A 344 18.28 14.50 16.65
N GLY A 345 17.47 13.46 16.55
CA GLY A 345 16.50 13.07 17.59
C GLY A 345 15.04 13.32 17.20
N ASP A 346 14.78 14.20 16.23
CA ASP A 346 13.45 14.36 15.67
C ASP A 346 13.15 13.24 14.69
N THR A 347 12.16 12.40 14.99
CA THR A 347 11.76 11.25 14.16
C THR A 347 10.43 11.47 13.43
N GLY A 348 9.79 12.63 13.61
CA GLY A 348 8.42 12.89 13.13
C GLY A 348 8.26 14.13 12.25
N GLY A 349 9.20 15.09 12.28
CA GLY A 349 9.09 16.33 11.51
C GLY A 349 9.27 16.17 10.00
N ASP A 350 8.56 17.00 9.23
CA ASP A 350 8.79 17.17 7.80
C ASP A 350 10.15 17.87 7.62
N GLY A 351 11.19 17.07 7.32
CA GLY A 351 12.56 17.55 7.26
C GLY A 351 12.76 18.73 6.30
N HIS A 352 13.75 19.56 6.57
CA HIS A 352 14.10 20.71 5.75
C HIS A 352 14.75 20.28 4.44
N VAL A 353 14.29 20.81 3.31
CA VAL A 353 14.88 20.54 1.99
C VAL A 353 16.27 21.16 1.91
N LEU A 354 17.26 20.36 1.51
CA LEU A 354 18.59 20.84 1.17
C LEU A 354 18.60 21.23 -0.31
N TRP A 355 18.76 22.51 -0.61
CA TRP A 355 18.53 23.06 -1.95
C TRP A 355 19.72 22.84 -2.88
N THR A 356 19.48 22.42 -4.12
CA THR A 356 20.46 22.45 -5.22
C THR A 356 19.83 23.05 -6.48
N ASP A 357 20.66 23.65 -7.33
CA ASP A 357 20.23 24.24 -8.61
C ASP A 357 19.71 23.15 -9.57
N ALA A 358 20.10 21.88 -9.35
CA ALA A 358 19.58 20.73 -10.08
C ALA A 358 18.06 20.51 -9.89
N TYR A 359 17.47 20.99 -8.79
CA TYR A 359 16.02 20.92 -8.60
C TYR A 359 15.28 21.83 -9.58
N ALA A 360 15.72 23.09 -9.69
CA ALA A 360 15.11 24.07 -10.59
C ALA A 360 15.36 23.76 -12.08
N ALA A 361 16.47 23.08 -12.39
CA ALA A 361 16.80 22.64 -13.75
C ALA A 361 16.07 21.35 -14.18
N SER A 362 15.52 20.59 -13.23
CA SER A 362 14.87 19.30 -13.49
C SER A 362 13.45 19.51 -14.00
N ASP A 363 13.12 18.86 -15.12
CA ASP A 363 11.75 18.75 -15.64
C ASP A 363 10.86 17.82 -14.78
N ARG A 364 11.47 17.10 -13.83
CA ARG A 364 10.82 16.11 -12.96
C ARG A 364 10.63 16.60 -11.52
N VAL A 365 11.05 17.81 -11.20
CA VAL A 365 10.85 18.41 -9.87
C VAL A 365 10.12 19.74 -10.04
N ARG A 366 8.97 19.87 -9.37
CA ARG A 366 8.22 21.13 -9.34
C ARG A 366 8.61 21.92 -8.12
N THR A 367 9.05 23.15 -8.33
CA THR A 367 9.50 24.04 -7.27
C THR A 367 8.66 25.32 -7.20
N ALA A 368 8.36 25.77 -5.99
CA ALA A 368 7.88 27.12 -5.72
C ALA A 368 8.98 27.89 -4.98
N GLY A 369 9.73 28.74 -5.67
CA GLY A 369 10.93 29.34 -5.09
C GLY A 369 11.97 28.29 -4.73
N ARG A 370 12.30 28.17 -3.43
CA ARG A 370 13.24 27.15 -2.90
C ARG A 370 12.56 25.93 -2.27
N ASP A 371 11.26 25.82 -2.44
CA ASP A 371 10.48 24.72 -1.90
C ASP A 371 10.14 23.71 -3.00
N VAL A 372 10.34 22.42 -2.71
CA VAL A 372 9.92 21.33 -3.60
C VAL A 372 8.47 20.99 -3.30
N THR A 373 7.60 21.23 -4.28
CA THR A 373 6.14 21.02 -4.19
C THR A 373 5.70 19.66 -4.71
N ALA A 374 6.44 19.11 -5.67
CA ALA A 374 6.24 17.76 -6.17
C ALA A 374 7.54 17.26 -6.81
N ALA A 375 7.73 15.94 -6.81
CA ALA A 375 8.74 15.27 -7.61
C ALA A 375 8.06 14.08 -8.29
N ASN A 376 8.35 13.85 -9.57
CA ASN A 376 7.84 12.67 -10.26
C ASN A 376 8.52 11.43 -9.68
N ASP A 377 7.73 10.41 -9.35
CA ASP A 377 8.25 9.12 -8.90
C ASP A 377 8.75 8.30 -10.11
N VAL A 378 9.95 8.64 -10.57
CA VAL A 378 10.64 7.94 -11.66
C VAL A 378 12.09 7.74 -11.25
N ALA A 379 12.52 6.48 -11.21
CA ALA A 379 13.91 6.14 -10.97
C ALA A 379 14.79 6.60 -12.14
N LEU A 380 15.86 7.33 -11.83
CA LEU A 380 16.86 7.77 -12.78
C LEU A 380 18.15 6.95 -12.61
N LEU A 381 18.63 6.33 -13.70
CA LEU A 381 19.78 5.44 -13.68
C LEU A 381 21.10 6.16 -13.98
N SER A 382 22.12 5.99 -13.12
CA SER A 382 23.48 6.48 -13.35
C SER A 382 24.47 5.33 -13.28
N THR A 383 25.33 5.21 -14.27
CA THR A 383 26.39 4.21 -14.29
C THR A 383 27.64 4.74 -13.59
N LEU A 384 28.29 3.90 -12.78
CA LEU A 384 29.58 4.19 -12.14
C LEU A 384 30.58 3.09 -12.46
N ALA A 385 31.66 3.44 -13.15
CA ALA A 385 32.83 2.59 -13.30
C ALA A 385 33.52 2.31 -11.94
N PRO A 386 34.37 1.28 -11.83
CA PRO A 386 35.15 1.02 -10.62
C PRO A 386 35.93 2.26 -10.14
N GLY A 387 35.72 2.66 -8.88
CA GLY A 387 36.35 3.84 -8.29
C GLY A 387 35.75 5.19 -8.71
N GLU A 388 34.81 5.22 -9.64
CA GLU A 388 34.12 6.44 -10.07
C GLU A 388 33.21 6.98 -8.95
N SER A 389 33.05 8.31 -8.92
CA SER A 389 32.16 8.98 -7.98
C SER A 389 31.29 10.03 -8.65
N LEU A 390 30.02 10.08 -8.27
CA LEU A 390 29.08 11.16 -8.60
C LEU A 390 28.79 11.97 -7.34
N ALA A 391 28.66 13.28 -7.49
CA ALA A 391 28.48 14.16 -6.36
C ALA A 391 27.60 15.36 -6.68
N GLU A 392 26.90 15.84 -5.66
CA GLU A 392 26.04 17.02 -5.73
C GLU A 392 26.25 17.88 -4.50
N ARG A 393 26.06 19.20 -4.65
CA ARG A 393 26.24 20.19 -3.59
C ARG A 393 24.89 20.78 -3.20
N TYR A 394 24.62 20.78 -1.91
CA TYR A 394 23.38 21.27 -1.36
C TYR A 394 23.62 22.47 -0.45
N ALA A 395 22.83 23.52 -0.64
CA ALA A 395 22.71 24.62 0.28
C ALA A 395 21.88 24.19 1.49
N VAL A 396 22.43 24.43 2.68
CA VAL A 396 21.72 24.26 3.95
C VAL A 396 20.86 25.51 4.17
N PRO A 397 19.56 25.36 4.49
CA PRO A 397 18.69 26.50 4.82
C PRO A 397 19.32 27.43 5.87
N ALA A 398 19.30 28.74 5.60
CA ALA A 398 19.96 29.74 6.45
C ALA A 398 19.24 29.96 7.80
N ASP A 399 17.98 29.56 7.89
CA ASP A 399 17.11 29.65 9.05
C ASP A 399 17.18 28.43 9.97
N LEU A 400 17.93 27.38 9.59
CA LEU A 400 18.16 26.21 10.46
C LEU A 400 18.81 26.62 11.78
N PRO A 401 18.23 26.29 12.95
CA PRO A 401 18.87 26.53 14.25
C PRO A 401 20.21 25.81 14.38
N ALA A 402 21.09 26.32 15.25
CA ALA A 402 22.33 25.62 15.60
C ALA A 402 22.01 24.25 16.22
N GLY A 403 22.78 23.23 15.86
CA GLY A 403 22.55 21.86 16.32
C GLY A 403 23.03 20.79 15.34
N GLU A 404 22.77 19.53 15.69
CA GLU A 404 23.07 18.38 14.84
C GLU A 404 21.89 18.02 13.95
N TYR A 405 22.18 17.69 12.70
CA TYR A 405 21.20 17.33 11.69
C TYR A 405 21.59 16.03 10.98
N VAL A 406 20.58 15.33 10.51
CA VAL A 406 20.70 14.04 9.85
C VAL A 406 20.06 14.11 8.46
N VAL A 407 20.81 13.68 7.46
CA VAL A 407 20.31 13.32 6.13
C VAL A 407 20.31 11.80 6.03
N GLU A 408 19.17 11.24 5.66
CA GLU A 408 19.02 9.81 5.36
C GLU A 408 18.43 9.67 3.96
N GLY A 409 18.87 8.67 3.22
CA GLY A 409 18.36 8.36 1.90
C GLY A 409 18.75 6.96 1.47
N SER A 410 18.23 6.54 0.34
CA SER A 410 18.50 5.24 -0.26
C SER A 410 18.80 5.37 -1.76
N LEU A 411 19.61 4.45 -2.26
CA LEU A 411 19.96 4.30 -3.67
C LEU A 411 19.72 2.84 -4.06
N GLY A 412 19.01 2.60 -5.16
CA GLY A 412 19.00 1.27 -5.77
C GLY A 412 20.34 1.01 -6.46
N VAL A 413 20.83 -0.22 -6.38
CA VAL A 413 22.09 -0.66 -6.97
C VAL A 413 21.85 -1.95 -7.75
N GLU A 414 21.99 -1.86 -9.06
CA GLU A 414 21.95 -3.00 -9.97
C GLU A 414 23.38 -3.37 -10.37
N ARG A 415 23.68 -4.67 -10.38
CA ARG A 415 24.97 -5.21 -10.84
C ARG A 415 24.79 -5.66 -12.29
N ASP A 416 25.73 -5.36 -13.18
CA ASP A 416 25.65 -5.85 -14.57
C ASP A 416 25.57 -7.39 -14.61
N GLY A 417 24.49 -7.91 -15.21
CA GLY A 417 24.24 -9.34 -15.38
C GLY A 417 22.82 -9.79 -15.00
N THR A 418 22.05 -8.97 -14.29
CA THR A 418 20.64 -9.21 -13.99
C THR A 418 19.77 -8.45 -14.98
N ALA A 419 19.33 -9.15 -16.03
CA ALA A 419 18.64 -8.55 -17.16
C ALA A 419 17.26 -7.98 -16.79
N GLU A 420 17.03 -6.75 -17.26
CA GLU A 420 15.79 -6.18 -17.81
C GLU A 420 14.45 -6.72 -17.28
N GLY A 421 13.78 -5.91 -16.45
CA GLY A 421 12.32 -6.01 -16.27
C GLY A 421 11.81 -5.78 -14.86
N GLY A 422 12.07 -4.60 -14.26
CA GLY A 422 11.47 -4.30 -12.97
C GLY A 422 11.72 -2.87 -12.51
N THR A 423 11.01 -1.91 -13.09
CA THR A 423 10.89 -0.56 -12.51
C THR A 423 10.02 -0.65 -11.25
N GLY A 424 10.63 -1.05 -10.13
CA GLY A 424 10.03 -0.88 -8.81
C GLY A 424 10.08 0.61 -8.42
N PRO A 425 8.98 1.18 -7.90
CA PRO A 425 8.93 2.60 -7.57
C PRO A 425 9.90 2.93 -6.43
N ALA A 426 10.65 4.01 -6.60
CA ALA A 426 11.48 4.59 -5.55
C ALA A 426 10.61 5.57 -4.74
N ASP A 427 9.50 5.08 -4.18
CA ASP A 427 8.49 5.99 -3.65
C ASP A 427 8.73 6.37 -2.18
N GLY A 428 8.80 7.68 -1.97
CA GLY A 428 8.41 8.32 -0.74
C GLY A 428 6.93 8.70 -0.84
N GLY A 429 6.05 7.71 -0.69
CA GLY A 429 4.61 7.89 -0.85
C GLY A 429 3.83 6.73 -0.24
N THR A 430 2.94 7.04 0.69
CA THR A 430 2.07 6.12 1.44
C THR A 430 0.93 5.60 0.56
N GLY A 431 0.98 4.34 0.17
CA GLY A 431 -0.15 3.62 -0.42
C GLY A 431 0.10 2.10 -0.49
N PRO A 432 -0.80 1.25 0.02
CA PRO A 432 -0.63 -0.20 -0.08
C PRO A 432 -1.10 -0.68 -1.45
N GLY A 433 -0.16 -0.93 -2.37
CA GLY A 433 -0.44 -1.60 -3.65
C GLY A 433 -0.23 -3.11 -3.54
N GLU A 434 -1.32 -3.89 -3.58
CA GLU A 434 -1.27 -5.32 -3.82
C GLU A 434 -0.96 -5.59 -5.31
N GLY A 435 0.27 -5.98 -5.60
CA GLY A 435 0.72 -6.33 -6.94
C GLY A 435 2.16 -6.80 -6.92
N GLY A 436 2.37 -8.05 -6.47
CA GLY A 436 3.68 -8.69 -6.41
C GLY A 436 4.24 -8.91 -7.82
N THR A 437 4.96 -7.91 -8.32
CA THR A 437 5.99 -8.12 -9.34
C THR A 437 7.26 -8.36 -8.54
N GLU A 438 7.87 -9.55 -8.66
CA GLU A 438 9.18 -9.81 -8.06
C GLU A 438 10.13 -8.68 -8.50
N PRO A 439 10.71 -7.91 -7.57
CA PRO A 439 11.64 -6.87 -7.96
C PRO A 439 12.83 -7.54 -8.66
N ALA A 440 13.22 -6.99 -9.81
CA ALA A 440 14.49 -7.33 -10.45
C ALA A 440 15.60 -7.33 -9.40
N GLU A 441 16.54 -8.29 -9.49
CA GLU A 441 17.66 -8.47 -8.55
C GLU A 441 18.55 -7.20 -8.46
N GLY A 442 18.08 -6.24 -7.67
CA GLY A 442 18.75 -5.00 -7.31
C GLY A 442 18.84 -4.92 -5.79
N SER A 443 19.98 -4.45 -5.28
CA SER A 443 20.18 -4.22 -3.86
C SER A 443 19.97 -2.76 -3.52
N THR A 444 19.41 -2.45 -2.35
CA THR A 444 19.34 -1.06 -1.87
C THR A 444 20.52 -0.73 -0.97
N VAL A 445 21.12 0.45 -1.18
CA VAL A 445 22.06 1.07 -0.26
C VAL A 445 21.36 2.16 0.51
N GLN A 446 21.26 2.01 1.82
CA GLN A 446 20.82 3.07 2.72
C GLN A 446 22.05 3.84 3.21
N TYR A 447 21.97 5.17 3.23
CA TYR A 447 23.03 6.02 3.75
C TYR A 447 22.50 6.98 4.81
N ARG A 448 23.39 7.36 5.72
CA ARG A 448 23.14 8.37 6.74
C ARG A 448 24.33 9.31 6.89
N VAL A 449 24.05 10.61 6.79
CA VAL A 449 25.02 11.69 7.01
C VAL A 449 24.57 12.53 8.18
N THR A 450 25.46 12.71 9.17
CA THR A 450 25.28 13.63 10.28
C THR A 450 26.20 14.84 10.10
N PHE A 451 25.64 16.04 10.19
CA PHE A 451 26.37 17.30 10.15
C PHE A 451 25.91 18.24 11.27
N ALA A 452 26.73 19.23 11.62
CA ALA A 452 26.42 20.24 12.62
C ALA A 452 26.36 21.63 11.97
N VAL A 453 25.45 22.45 12.49
CA VAL A 453 25.34 23.89 12.23
C VAL A 453 25.77 24.61 13.50
N GLU A 454 26.80 25.45 13.43
CA GLU A 454 27.37 26.22 14.54
C GLU A 454 27.05 27.72 14.46
#